data_AF-A0A7X6MV06-F1
#
_entry.id   AF-A0A7X6MV06-F1
#
_cell.length_a   1.000
_cell.length_b   1.000
_cell.length_c   1.000
_cell.angle_alpha   90.00
_cell.angle_beta   90.00
_cell.angle_gamma   90.00
#
_symmetry.space_group_name_H-M   'P 1'
#
loop_
_entity.id
_entity.type
_entity.pdbx_description
1 polymer ?
#
loop_
_entity_poly.entity_id
_entity_poly.type
_entity_poly.pdbx_seq_one_letter_code
_entity_poly.pdbx_strand_id
1 'polypeptide(L)'
;MSSLRRDIPAIATPINLLLVLWMAVGRGLFVPLGWMMVFVILCSPVLVLSLVATTRMMRRLPGPELTSGQAWAQIVVWSAMFGFGFFGADGGDSGTTPSILMKLLGERPWAETVSLLLWWGCVFVGPAAWFVLLSKLTKGLAVASQPQRPYPQPGYPGYPAPGPINGDIRPD
;
A
#
# COMPACT_ATOMS: atom_id res chain seq x y z
N MET A 1 -14.56 16.97 -13.56
CA MET A 1 -14.33 15.54 -13.23
C MET A 1 -12.84 15.14 -13.22
N SER A 2 -11.91 15.98 -13.65
CA SER A 2 -10.45 15.71 -13.62
C SER A 2 -9.77 15.94 -12.26
N SER A 3 -10.44 16.61 -11.31
CA SER A 3 -9.90 16.92 -9.97
C SER A 3 -9.84 15.69 -9.06
N LEU A 4 -10.95 14.95 -8.94
CA LEU A 4 -11.08 13.78 -8.06
C LEU A 4 -10.01 12.69 -8.28
N ARG A 5 -9.62 12.47 -9.55
CA ARG A 5 -8.59 11.49 -9.94
C ARG A 5 -7.18 11.87 -9.45
N ARG A 6 -6.94 13.17 -9.20
CA ARG A 6 -5.69 13.72 -8.68
C ARG A 6 -5.68 13.74 -7.14
N ASP A 7 -6.85 13.88 -6.53
CA ASP A 7 -7.00 14.11 -5.08
C ASP A 7 -6.77 12.85 -4.25
N ILE A 8 -7.30 11.69 -4.67
CA ILE A 8 -7.17 10.43 -3.90
C ILE A 8 -5.69 10.01 -3.73
N PRO A 9 -4.84 9.98 -4.77
CA PRO A 9 -3.42 9.67 -4.62
C PRO A 9 -2.63 10.77 -3.91
N ALA A 10 -3.11 12.03 -3.99
CA ALA A 10 -2.51 13.16 -3.29
C ALA A 10 -2.77 13.10 -1.78
N ILE A 11 -3.87 12.50 -1.34
CA ILE A 11 -4.19 12.24 0.08
C ILE A 11 -3.49 10.97 0.58
N ALA A 12 -3.39 9.93 -0.25
CA ALA A 12 -2.75 8.67 0.16
C ALA A 12 -1.25 8.83 0.45
N THR A 13 -0.56 9.70 -0.29
CA THR A 13 0.88 9.94 -0.12
C THR A 13 1.24 10.51 1.25
N PRO A 14 0.66 11.61 1.74
CA PRO A 14 0.94 12.15 3.07
C PRO A 14 0.48 11.20 4.18
N ILE A 15 -0.63 10.47 4.02
CA ILE A 15 -1.05 9.45 5.00
C ILE A 15 -0.01 8.33 5.10
N ASN A 16 0.48 7.82 3.97
CA ASN A 16 1.53 6.79 3.96
C ASN A 16 2.80 7.26 4.68
N LEU A 17 3.26 8.49 4.39
CA LEU A 17 4.44 9.06 5.06
C LEU A 17 4.21 9.26 6.55
N LEU A 18 3.04 9.77 6.93
CA LEU A 18 2.66 9.96 8.33
C LEU A 18 2.61 8.63 9.07
N LEU A 19 2.08 7.57 8.46
CA LEU A 19 2.00 6.24 9.06
C LEU A 19 3.37 5.56 9.16
N VAL A 20 4.25 5.74 8.18
CA VAL A 20 5.65 5.27 8.28
C VAL A 20 6.36 6.00 9.41
N LEU A 21 6.22 7.33 9.50
CA LEU A 21 6.78 8.13 10.58
C LEU A 21 6.21 7.72 11.95
N TRP A 22 4.90 7.44 12.00
CA TRP A 22 4.21 6.93 13.18
C TRP A 22 4.83 5.63 13.69
N MET A 23 5.03 4.65 12.79
CA MET A 23 5.64 3.38 13.12
C MET A 23 7.10 3.54 13.59
N ALA A 24 7.88 4.39 12.90
CA ALA A 24 9.30 4.54 13.17
C ALA A 24 9.60 5.29 14.48
N VAL A 25 8.94 6.43 14.68
CA VAL A 25 9.25 7.33 15.80
C VAL A 25 8.00 7.89 16.50
N GLY A 26 6.82 7.86 15.86
CA GLY A 26 5.62 8.47 16.43
C GLY A 26 5.14 7.82 17.73
N ARG A 27 5.30 6.48 17.88
CA ARG A 27 5.02 5.82 19.17
C ARG A 27 5.91 6.35 20.32
N GLY A 28 7.08 6.87 19.96
CA GLY A 28 8.08 7.44 20.85
C GLY A 28 7.63 8.65 21.66
N LEU A 29 6.59 9.33 21.17
CA LEU A 29 5.96 10.44 21.87
C LEU A 29 5.20 9.99 23.12
N PHE A 30 4.84 8.70 23.20
CA PHE A 30 4.00 8.15 24.27
C PHE A 30 4.72 7.08 25.07
N VAL A 31 5.56 6.27 24.43
CA VAL A 31 6.25 5.13 25.02
C VAL A 31 7.72 5.07 24.58
N PRO A 32 8.64 4.53 25.40
CA PRO A 32 10.01 4.30 24.97
C PRO A 32 10.07 3.46 23.69
N LEU A 33 10.93 3.86 22.75
CA LEU A 33 11.00 3.27 21.41
C LEU A 33 11.76 1.94 21.33
N GLY A 34 12.41 1.53 22.41
CA GLY A 34 13.13 0.26 22.59
C GLY A 34 13.96 -0.22 21.38
N TRP A 35 14.19 -1.53 21.30
CA TRP A 35 14.99 -2.16 20.26
C TRP A 35 14.24 -2.34 18.93
N MET A 36 12.91 -2.43 18.98
CA MET A 36 12.08 -2.60 17.79
C MET A 36 12.23 -1.44 16.80
N MET A 37 12.58 -0.23 17.27
CA MET A 37 12.86 0.91 16.39
C MET A 37 13.91 0.57 15.32
N VAL A 38 14.96 -0.18 15.65
CA VAL A 38 16.04 -0.52 14.71
C VAL A 38 15.49 -1.30 13.52
N PHE A 39 14.64 -2.30 13.79
CA PHE A 39 13.98 -3.08 12.74
C PHE A 39 13.03 -2.23 11.92
N VAL A 40 12.24 -1.35 12.57
CA VAL A 40 11.31 -0.48 11.85
C VAL A 40 12.06 0.47 10.93
N ILE A 41 13.16 1.08 11.39
CA ILE A 41 13.99 1.96 10.56
C ILE A 41 14.58 1.18 9.38
N LEU A 42 15.10 -0.03 9.61
CA LEU A 42 15.68 -0.86 8.55
C LEU A 42 14.64 -1.33 7.52
N CYS A 43 13.42 -1.67 7.96
CA CYS A 43 12.33 -2.10 7.10
C CYS A 43 11.58 -0.94 6.45
N SER A 44 11.67 0.28 7.00
CA SER A 44 10.96 1.46 6.51
C SER A 44 11.20 1.78 5.02
N PRO A 45 12.42 1.65 4.45
CA PRO A 45 12.63 1.94 3.03
C PRO A 45 11.88 0.96 2.14
N VAL A 46 11.85 -0.33 2.51
CA VAL A 46 11.10 -1.36 1.79
C VAL A 46 9.60 -1.08 1.85
N LEU A 47 9.09 -0.67 3.01
CA LEU A 47 7.70 -0.28 3.18
C LEU A 47 7.35 0.96 2.36
N VAL A 48 8.19 2.00 2.39
CA VAL A 48 8.01 3.23 1.60
C VAL A 48 7.99 2.91 0.10
N LEU A 49 8.93 2.11 -0.39
CA LEU A 49 8.97 1.69 -1.80
C LEU A 49 7.69 0.95 -2.19
N SER A 50 7.22 0.05 -1.32
CA SER A 50 5.98 -0.72 -1.51
C SER A 50 4.74 0.17 -1.58
N LEU A 51 4.65 1.19 -0.72
CA LEU A 51 3.55 2.17 -0.71
C LEU A 51 3.62 3.13 -1.89
N VAL A 52 4.82 3.57 -2.29
CA VAL A 52 5.02 4.41 -3.47
C VAL A 52 4.64 3.65 -4.74
N ALA A 53 5.01 2.36 -4.84
CA ALA A 53 4.66 1.52 -5.97
C ALA A 53 3.14 1.37 -6.12
N THR A 54 2.44 0.99 -5.04
CA THR A 54 0.97 0.86 -5.09
C THR A 54 0.29 2.20 -5.34
N THR A 55 0.77 3.31 -4.76
CA THR A 55 0.23 4.66 -5.02
C THR A 55 0.42 5.07 -6.49
N ARG A 56 1.56 4.73 -7.10
CA ARG A 56 1.80 4.97 -8.54
C ARG A 56 0.88 4.11 -9.41
N MET A 57 0.64 2.86 -9.05
CA MET A 57 -0.29 1.97 -9.76
C MET A 57 -1.73 2.49 -9.69
N MET A 58 -2.17 3.00 -8.52
CA MET A 58 -3.48 3.63 -8.37
C MET A 58 -3.67 4.81 -9.34
N ARG A 59 -2.65 5.65 -9.52
CA ARG A 59 -2.68 6.79 -10.47
C ARG A 59 -2.81 6.37 -11.93
N ARG A 60 -2.41 5.14 -12.28
CA ARG A 60 -2.39 4.62 -13.66
C ARG A 60 -3.67 3.88 -14.07
N LEU A 61 -4.58 3.60 -13.14
CA LEU A 61 -5.84 2.92 -13.45
C LEU A 61 -6.74 3.77 -14.37
N PRO A 62 -7.36 3.20 -15.41
CA PRO A 62 -8.10 3.95 -16.44
C PRO A 62 -9.45 4.50 -15.95
N GLY A 63 -9.92 4.14 -14.76
CA GLY A 63 -11.17 4.63 -14.17
C GLY A 63 -11.02 5.95 -13.39
N PRO A 64 -12.13 6.68 -13.17
CA PRO A 64 -12.15 7.89 -12.34
C PRO A 64 -12.01 7.59 -10.84
N GLU A 65 -12.32 6.37 -10.40
CA GLU A 65 -12.41 5.99 -8.98
C GLU A 65 -11.71 4.66 -8.69
N LEU A 66 -11.19 4.51 -7.47
CA LEU A 66 -10.73 3.22 -6.95
C LEU A 66 -11.93 2.31 -6.76
N THR A 67 -11.79 1.04 -7.13
CA THR A 67 -12.82 0.05 -6.77
C THR A 67 -12.95 -0.03 -5.24
N SER A 68 -14.16 -0.24 -4.72
CA SER A 68 -14.39 -0.37 -3.27
C SER A 68 -13.47 -1.42 -2.63
N GLY A 69 -13.14 -2.47 -3.37
CA GLY A 69 -12.21 -3.51 -2.93
C GLY A 69 -10.73 -3.09 -2.86
N GLN A 70 -10.30 -2.09 -3.63
CA GLN A 70 -8.95 -1.49 -3.51
C GLN A 70 -8.91 -0.47 -2.36
N ALA A 71 -9.97 0.33 -2.21
CA ALA A 71 -10.11 1.28 -1.10
C ALA A 71 -10.09 0.56 0.26
N TRP A 72 -10.88 -0.51 0.41
CA TRP A 72 -10.87 -1.31 1.63
C TRP A 72 -9.51 -1.94 1.92
N ALA A 73 -8.82 -2.48 0.90
CA ALA A 73 -7.49 -3.05 1.10
C ALA A 73 -6.48 -1.99 1.57
N GLN A 74 -6.56 -0.77 1.02
CA GLN A 74 -5.72 0.35 1.46
C GLN A 74 -6.02 0.77 2.90
N ILE A 75 -7.30 0.86 3.28
CA ILE A 75 -7.73 1.17 4.65
C ILE A 75 -7.19 0.11 5.62
N VAL A 76 -7.30 -1.18 5.28
CA VAL A 76 -6.79 -2.27 6.12
C VAL A 76 -5.27 -2.17 6.29
N VAL A 77 -4.51 -1.84 5.24
CA VAL A 77 -3.06 -1.58 5.34
C VAL A 77 -2.79 -0.41 6.30
N TRP A 78 -3.52 0.69 6.18
CA TRP A 78 -3.37 1.84 7.06
C TRP A 78 -3.71 1.53 8.51
N SER A 79 -4.80 0.82 8.75
CA SER A 79 -5.20 0.36 10.08
C SER A 79 -4.14 -0.56 10.69
N ALA A 80 -3.55 -1.46 9.90
CA ALA A 80 -2.47 -2.33 10.37
C ALA A 80 -1.20 -1.54 10.69
N MET A 81 -0.81 -0.56 9.87
CA MET A 81 0.34 0.32 10.15
C MET A 81 0.12 1.15 11.41
N PHE A 82 -1.08 1.70 11.60
CA PHE A 82 -1.44 2.45 12.79
C PHE A 82 -1.42 1.55 14.03
N GLY A 83 -2.10 0.40 13.96
CA GLY A 83 -2.16 -0.61 15.02
C GLY A 83 -0.78 -1.13 15.40
N PHE A 84 0.13 -1.31 14.45
CA PHE A 84 1.52 -1.69 14.72
C PHE A 84 2.18 -0.72 15.71
N GLY A 85 2.08 0.59 15.48
CA GLY A 85 2.65 1.59 16.40
C GLY A 85 1.93 1.68 17.74
N PHE A 86 0.61 1.41 17.75
CA PHE A 86 -0.22 1.56 18.94
C PHE A 86 -0.15 0.34 19.89
N PHE A 87 -0.12 -0.87 19.34
CA PHE A 87 -0.07 -2.13 20.09
C PHE A 87 1.34 -2.66 20.32
N GLY A 88 2.34 -2.12 19.60
CA GLY A 88 3.72 -2.56 19.70
C GLY A 88 4.31 -2.31 21.09
N ALA A 89 4.31 -3.36 21.92
CA ALA A 89 5.18 -3.47 23.08
C ALA A 89 6.57 -3.86 22.59
N ASP A 90 7.60 -3.41 23.28
CA ASP A 90 8.99 -3.67 22.87
C ASP A 90 9.77 -4.21 24.06
N GLY A 91 10.66 -5.15 23.82
CA GLY A 91 11.40 -5.86 24.85
C GLY A 91 12.85 -5.95 24.45
N GLY A 92 13.74 -5.70 25.42
CA GLY A 92 15.18 -5.89 25.24
C GLY A 92 15.80 -6.45 26.51
N ASP A 93 17.13 -6.48 26.53
CA ASP A 93 17.92 -7.00 27.66
C ASP A 93 17.60 -6.29 29.00
N SER A 94 17.03 -5.09 28.94
CA SER A 94 16.64 -4.26 30.09
C SER A 94 15.20 -4.51 30.59
N GLY A 95 14.45 -5.42 29.97
CA GLY A 95 13.05 -5.71 30.29
C GLY A 95 12.05 -5.20 29.23
N THR A 96 10.76 -5.36 29.52
CA THR A 96 9.66 -5.01 28.61
C THR A 96 9.24 -3.56 28.78
N THR A 97 9.21 -2.84 27.66
CA THR A 97 8.63 -1.49 27.54
C THR A 97 7.16 -1.58 27.11
N PRO A 98 6.26 -0.86 27.80
CA PRO A 98 4.84 -0.96 27.54
C PRO A 98 4.45 -0.35 26.19
N SER A 99 3.44 -0.93 25.53
CA SER A 99 2.78 -0.33 24.38
C SER A 99 1.90 0.87 24.80
N ILE A 100 1.43 1.66 23.82
CA ILE A 100 0.50 2.77 24.10
C ILE A 100 -0.81 2.22 24.69
N LEU A 101 -1.30 1.10 24.16
CA LEU A 101 -2.47 0.42 24.71
C LEU A 101 -2.25 -0.01 26.16
N MET A 102 -1.08 -0.57 26.49
CA MET A 102 -0.76 -0.98 27.86
C MET A 102 -0.79 0.21 28.81
N LYS A 103 -0.22 1.36 28.42
CA LYS A 103 -0.29 2.59 29.22
C LYS A 103 -1.73 3.05 29.43
N LEU A 104 -2.59 2.97 28.42
CA LEU A 104 -4.00 3.35 28.53
C LEU A 104 -4.80 2.39 29.42
N LEU A 105 -4.42 1.11 29.47
CA LEU A 105 -5.07 0.08 30.28
C LEU A 105 -4.49 -0.04 31.71
N GLY A 106 -3.50 0.78 32.07
CA GLY A 106 -2.86 0.78 33.38
C GLY A 106 -1.92 -0.40 33.61
N GLU A 107 -1.21 -0.86 32.56
CA GLU A 107 -0.09 -1.81 32.62
C GLU A 107 -0.44 -3.15 33.32
N ARG A 108 -1.68 -3.61 33.15
CA ARG A 108 -2.13 -4.90 33.69
C ARG A 108 -1.42 -6.08 32.99
N PRO A 109 -1.16 -7.21 33.67
CA PRO A 109 -0.46 -8.35 33.08
C PRO A 109 -1.10 -8.89 31.79
N TRP A 110 -2.43 -8.91 31.72
CA TRP A 110 -3.15 -9.36 30.52
C TRP A 110 -3.08 -8.37 29.35
N ALA A 111 -2.82 -7.08 29.62
CA ALA A 111 -2.76 -6.04 28.60
C ALA A 111 -1.52 -6.20 27.71
N GLU A 112 -0.44 -6.78 28.26
CA GLU A 112 0.73 -7.19 27.50
C GLU A 112 0.37 -8.26 26.47
N THR A 113 -0.26 -9.36 26.91
CA THR A 113 -0.69 -10.45 26.01
C THR A 113 -1.62 -9.95 24.91
N VAL A 114 -2.59 -9.12 25.25
CA VAL A 114 -3.53 -8.53 24.28
C VAL A 114 -2.80 -7.62 23.29
N SER A 115 -1.91 -6.75 23.77
CA SER A 115 -1.12 -5.86 22.91
C SER A 115 -0.25 -6.66 21.94
N LEU A 116 0.40 -7.71 22.43
CA LEU A 116 1.30 -8.54 21.64
C LEU A 116 0.53 -9.36 20.58
N LEU A 117 -0.64 -9.91 20.92
CA LEU A 117 -1.53 -10.58 19.96
C LEU A 117 -2.03 -9.63 18.87
N LEU A 118 -2.49 -8.43 19.25
CA LEU A 118 -2.97 -7.42 18.30
C LEU A 118 -1.83 -6.91 17.42
N TRP A 119 -0.63 -6.76 17.98
CA TRP A 119 0.57 -6.39 17.23
C TRP A 119 0.95 -7.44 16.20
N TRP A 120 0.98 -8.74 16.57
CA TRP A 120 1.19 -9.83 15.61
C TRP A 120 0.11 -9.84 14.53
N GLY A 121 -1.14 -9.59 14.91
CA GLY A 121 -2.23 -9.39 13.95
C GLY A 121 -1.90 -8.31 12.93
N CYS A 122 -1.40 -7.15 13.34
CA CYS A 122 -0.97 -6.08 12.43
C CYS A 122 0.19 -6.51 11.52
N VAL A 123 1.18 -7.23 12.08
CA VAL A 123 2.36 -7.73 11.34
C VAL A 123 1.98 -8.69 10.22
N PHE A 124 0.95 -9.51 10.39
CA PHE A 124 0.50 -10.44 9.34
C PHE A 124 -0.57 -9.85 8.43
N VAL A 125 -1.56 -9.16 9.01
CA VAL A 125 -2.69 -8.58 8.26
C VAL A 125 -2.23 -7.46 7.33
N GLY A 126 -1.25 -6.64 7.76
CA GLY A 126 -0.71 -5.55 6.94
C GLY A 126 -0.14 -6.04 5.60
N PRO A 127 0.88 -6.94 5.61
CA PRO A 127 1.42 -7.53 4.39
C PRO A 127 0.38 -8.29 3.57
N ALA A 128 -0.51 -9.07 4.21
CA ALA A 128 -1.55 -9.79 3.49
C ALA A 128 -2.51 -8.83 2.75
N ALA A 129 -2.94 -7.77 3.41
CA ALA A 129 -3.77 -6.72 2.80
C ALA A 129 -3.02 -5.99 1.68
N TRP A 130 -1.72 -5.75 1.84
CA TRP A 130 -0.88 -5.16 0.81
C TRP A 130 -0.76 -6.08 -0.42
N PHE A 131 -0.58 -7.39 -0.24
CA PHE A 131 -0.57 -8.35 -1.35
C PHE A 131 -1.91 -8.43 -2.08
N VAL A 132 -3.03 -8.37 -1.34
CA VAL A 132 -4.37 -8.29 -1.92
C VAL A 132 -4.53 -7.01 -2.74
N LEU A 133 -4.10 -5.87 -2.19
CA LEU A 133 -4.12 -4.59 -2.88
C LEU A 133 -3.29 -4.64 -4.16
N LEU A 134 -2.04 -5.08 -4.07
CA LEU A 134 -1.13 -5.23 -5.20
C LEU A 134 -1.74 -6.10 -6.28
N SER A 135 -2.29 -7.27 -5.91
CA SER A 135 -2.95 -8.18 -6.85
C SER A 135 -4.12 -7.54 -7.57
N LYS A 136 -4.97 -6.78 -6.86
CA LYS A 136 -6.10 -6.06 -7.45
C LYS A 136 -5.63 -4.92 -8.38
N LEU A 137 -4.58 -4.21 -8.02
CA LEU A 137 -4.00 -3.15 -8.85
C LEU A 137 -3.39 -3.72 -10.12
N THR A 138 -2.61 -4.80 -10.02
CA THR A 138 -2.00 -5.48 -11.18
C THR A 138 -3.06 -6.00 -12.14
N LYS A 139 -4.13 -6.64 -11.63
CA LYS A 139 -5.25 -7.10 -12.46
C LYS A 139 -5.96 -5.93 -13.15
N GLY A 140 -6.23 -4.85 -12.43
CA GLY A 140 -6.89 -3.67 -13.00
C GLY A 140 -6.05 -2.99 -14.10
N LEU A 141 -4.73 -2.94 -13.94
CA LEU A 141 -3.82 -2.43 -14.96
C LEU A 141 -3.69 -3.39 -16.16
N ALA A 142 -3.63 -4.70 -15.93
CA ALA A 142 -3.56 -5.69 -17.01
C ALA A 142 -4.80 -5.67 -17.92
N VAL A 143 -6.00 -5.50 -17.33
CA VAL A 143 -7.24 -5.31 -18.08
C VAL A 143 -7.22 -4.00 -18.87
N ALA A 144 -6.72 -2.92 -18.26
CA ALA A 144 -6.59 -1.61 -18.92
C ALA A 144 -5.62 -1.61 -20.11
N SER A 145 -4.55 -2.41 -20.02
CA SER A 145 -3.51 -2.51 -21.06
C SER A 145 -3.90 -3.43 -22.22
N GLN A 146 -5.05 -4.12 -22.17
CA GLN A 146 -5.51 -4.84 -23.35
C GLN A 146 -5.84 -3.82 -24.45
N PRO A 147 -5.13 -3.83 -25.59
CA PRO A 147 -5.44 -2.94 -26.70
C PRO A 147 -6.90 -3.19 -27.06
N GLN A 148 -7.73 -2.14 -27.06
CA GLN A 148 -9.09 -2.20 -27.57
C GLN A 148 -9.01 -2.89 -28.93
N ARG A 149 -9.44 -4.15 -29.00
CA ARG A 149 -9.58 -4.84 -30.28
C ARG A 149 -10.43 -3.91 -31.14
N PRO A 150 -9.96 -3.48 -32.32
CA PRO A 150 -10.78 -2.66 -33.19
C PRO A 150 -12.07 -3.43 -33.41
N TYR A 151 -13.19 -2.93 -32.86
CA TYR A 151 -14.49 -3.49 -33.15
C TYR A 151 -14.64 -3.46 -34.66
N PRO A 152 -14.92 -4.60 -35.33
CA PRO A 152 -15.35 -4.55 -36.71
C PRO A 152 -16.59 -3.66 -36.73
N GLN A 153 -16.50 -2.47 -37.33
CA GLN A 153 -17.67 -1.64 -37.53
C GLN A 153 -18.66 -2.46 -38.38
N PRO A 154 -19.86 -2.77 -37.89
CA PRO A 154 -20.88 -3.42 -38.70
C PRO A 154 -21.36 -2.38 -39.72
N GLY A 155 -20.75 -2.38 -40.91
CA GLY A 155 -21.20 -1.52 -42.01
C GLY A 155 -20.13 -0.93 -42.93
N TYR A 156 -18.84 -1.12 -42.70
CA TYR A 156 -17.80 -0.60 -43.61
C TYR A 156 -17.24 -1.70 -44.53
N PRO A 157 -17.48 -1.65 -45.85
CA PRO A 157 -16.82 -2.51 -46.83
C PRO A 157 -15.31 -2.21 -46.85
N GLY A 158 -14.52 -3.28 -46.89
CA GLY A 158 -13.09 -3.33 -46.65
C GLY A 158 -12.25 -2.18 -47.21
N TYR A 159 -11.45 -1.59 -46.33
CA TYR A 159 -10.13 -1.08 -46.70
C TYR A 159 -9.07 -2.06 -46.18
N PRO A 160 -8.12 -2.51 -47.03
CA PRO A 160 -7.00 -3.30 -46.57
C PRO A 160 -6.18 -2.48 -45.58
N ALA A 161 -5.89 -3.05 -44.40
CA ALA A 161 -4.96 -2.44 -43.46
C ALA A 161 -3.58 -2.26 -44.14
N PRO A 162 -2.90 -1.12 -43.96
CA PRO A 162 -1.52 -0.97 -44.42
C PRO A 162 -0.66 -1.99 -43.69
N GLY A 163 -0.12 -2.98 -44.43
CA GLY A 163 0.83 -3.94 -43.90
C GLY A 163 2.11 -3.24 -43.42
N PRO A 164 2.93 -3.92 -42.60
CA PRO A 164 4.19 -3.36 -42.12
C PRO A 164 5.11 -3.11 -43.32
N ILE A 165 5.51 -1.84 -43.49
CA ILE A 165 6.50 -1.42 -44.48
C ILE A 165 7.86 -1.95 -44.01
N ASN A 166 8.27 -3.12 -44.49
CA ASN A 166 9.65 -3.59 -44.37
C ASN A 166 10.53 -2.72 -45.27
N GLY A 167 11.37 -1.88 -44.65
CA GLY A 167 12.21 -0.88 -45.30
C GLY A 167 13.52 -1.40 -45.87
N ASP A 168 13.51 -2.49 -46.64
CA ASP A 168 14.71 -3.02 -47.30
C ASP A 168 14.60 -2.91 -48.82
N ILE A 169 14.70 -1.69 -49.35
CA ILE A 169 15.10 -1.47 -50.74
C ILE A 169 16.08 -0.30 -50.78
N ARG A 170 17.37 -0.61 -50.71
CA ARG A 170 18.47 0.29 -51.06
C ARG A 170 18.91 -0.09 -52.47
N PRO A 171 18.78 0.78 -53.49
CA PRO A 171 19.42 0.57 -54.78
C PRO A 171 20.87 1.06 -54.72
N ASP A 172 21.71 0.31 -55.42
CA ASP A 172 23.15 0.49 -55.59
C ASP A 172 23.50 1.72 -56.44
#